data_AF-A0AAD5TJI2-F1
#
_entry.id   AF-A0AAD5TJI2-F1
#
_cell.length_a   1.000
_cell.length_b   1.000
_cell.length_c   1.000
_cell.angle_alpha   90.00
_cell.angle_beta   90.00
_cell.angle_gamma   90.00
#
_symmetry.space_group_name_H-M   'P 1'
#
loop_
_entity.id
_entity.type
_entity.pdbx_description
1 polymer ?
#
loop_
_entity_poly.entity_id
_entity_poly.type
_entity_poly.pdbx_seq_one_letter_code
_entity_poly.pdbx_strand_id
1 'polypeptide(L)'
;MADKEGDAKRPLPDSPDHASTSNTAAGPGLRSSRNVKRNPVTSPTPNADSHTAAQQTAAVASADALHAAEASRGRRGRGRGGSSGRGGHSHAHKTPLSQTPSECMSRFIELGGALDDMHDRRERIVKISRDITIGSKRVISLLHRVAGADGAARADLLLQAKQKIADVVSLFHLVGPELRGNDFDKHHRSIAPGLEEFIEAVSFQRFIEKGDLIARCDIQRLLLVDDDDDARRSEKIIALPDEDYLLGLADLTGELMRLAINSVAKGETTLVDDICRFLRDLTNDYEVINFPPARKKMSAMRASLAKVEKTCYAIKLRCAEYPPEKVAEMLALGFGAVEDPRDGEETARGE
;
A
#
# COMPACT_ATOMS: atom_id res chain seq x y z
N MET A 1 2.07 28.46 -58.14
CA MET A 1 2.05 29.92 -58.35
C MET A 1 1.58 30.51 -57.03
N ALA A 2 2.53 30.69 -56.09
CA ALA A 2 3.20 31.97 -55.78
C ALA A 2 2.21 32.89 -55.03
N ASP A 3 2.38 33.24 -53.75
CA ASP A 3 3.58 33.79 -53.12
C ASP A 3 3.78 33.32 -51.66
N LYS A 4 5.05 33.22 -51.24
CA LYS A 4 5.50 33.03 -49.86
C LYS A 4 6.16 34.32 -49.38
N GLU A 5 5.60 34.92 -48.34
CA GLU A 5 6.25 35.97 -47.55
C GLU A 5 7.35 35.36 -46.66
N GLY A 6 8.54 35.97 -46.70
CA GLY A 6 9.67 35.64 -45.83
C GLY A 6 9.78 36.67 -44.71
N ASP A 7 9.70 36.19 -43.46
CA ASP A 7 9.96 37.00 -42.27
C ASP A 7 11.40 36.77 -41.79
N ALA A 8 12.14 37.87 -41.65
CA ALA A 8 13.56 37.90 -41.32
C ALA A 8 13.79 38.63 -39.99
N LYS A 9 14.34 37.88 -39.03
CA LYS A 9 15.21 38.27 -37.90
C LYS A 9 15.36 39.76 -37.58
N ARG A 10 14.91 40.16 -36.38
CA ARG A 10 15.44 41.33 -35.64
C ARG A 10 16.39 40.86 -34.52
N PRO A 11 17.57 41.46 -34.36
CA PRO A 11 18.35 41.41 -33.11
C PRO A 11 18.01 42.60 -32.20
N LEU A 12 18.05 42.37 -30.88
CA LEU A 12 17.91 43.36 -29.81
C LEU A 12 19.23 44.13 -29.61
N PRO A 13 19.21 45.42 -29.23
CA PRO A 13 20.41 46.16 -28.85
C PRO A 13 20.64 46.21 -27.32
N ASP A 14 21.91 46.41 -26.98
CA ASP A 14 22.56 46.42 -25.66
C ASP A 14 22.18 47.57 -24.69
N SER A 15 22.57 47.29 -23.43
CA SER A 15 22.52 47.99 -22.13
C SER A 15 22.83 49.51 -22.08
N PRO A 16 22.67 50.14 -20.89
CA PRO A 16 23.88 50.49 -20.16
C PRO A 16 23.83 50.38 -18.61
N ASP A 17 25.04 50.41 -18.05
CA ASP A 17 25.52 50.33 -16.67
C ASP A 17 24.91 51.30 -15.65
N HIS A 18 25.01 50.98 -14.34
CA HIS A 18 25.84 51.74 -13.38
C HIS A 18 25.91 51.13 -11.96
N ALA A 19 27.16 50.88 -11.56
CA ALA A 19 27.83 51.25 -10.30
C ALA A 19 27.50 50.59 -8.95
N SER A 20 28.58 50.02 -8.41
CA SER A 20 28.84 49.51 -7.06
C SER A 20 28.90 50.59 -5.99
N THR A 21 28.61 50.24 -4.73
CA THR A 21 29.33 50.77 -3.56
C THR A 21 29.40 49.75 -2.42
N SER A 22 30.61 49.57 -1.92
CA SER A 22 31.01 48.92 -0.67
C SER A 22 30.85 49.87 0.52
N ASN A 23 30.54 49.38 1.72
CA ASN A 23 31.30 49.80 2.92
C ASN A 23 31.13 48.89 4.14
N THR A 24 32.26 48.70 4.80
CA THR A 24 32.59 48.11 6.10
C THR A 24 32.26 49.05 7.29
N ALA A 25 31.95 48.51 8.48
CA ALA A 25 32.60 48.84 9.78
C ALA A 25 31.83 48.38 11.05
N ALA A 26 32.55 47.63 11.90
CA ALA A 26 32.68 47.67 13.38
C ALA A 26 31.48 47.90 14.36
N GLY A 27 31.43 47.08 15.43
CA GLY A 27 30.51 47.12 16.60
C GLY A 27 30.79 48.24 17.64
N PRO A 28 30.59 48.09 18.99
CA PRO A 28 30.17 46.94 19.81
C PRO A 28 29.13 47.23 20.97
N GLY A 29 28.77 46.20 21.75
CA GLY A 29 28.23 46.28 23.13
C GLY A 29 26.69 46.27 23.25
N LEU A 30 26.01 45.69 24.25
CA LEU A 30 26.35 45.19 25.58
C LEU A 30 25.18 44.31 26.10
N ARG A 31 25.55 43.22 26.79
CA ARG A 31 24.93 42.62 28.01
C ARG A 31 23.43 42.80 28.27
N SER A 32 22.73 41.69 28.55
CA SER A 32 22.36 41.33 29.94
C SER A 32 21.74 39.93 30.05
N SER A 33 22.31 39.16 30.96
CA SER A 33 21.86 37.88 31.48
C SER A 33 20.51 37.95 32.22
N ARG A 34 19.77 36.83 32.23
CA ARG A 34 18.98 36.35 33.40
C ARG A 34 18.61 34.88 33.16
N ASN A 35 19.37 33.94 33.73
CA ASN A 35 19.20 33.34 35.06
C ASN A 35 18.20 32.15 35.04
N VAL A 36 18.75 30.97 34.76
CA VAL A 36 18.10 29.65 34.90
C VAL A 36 18.12 29.27 36.37
N LYS A 37 16.94 29.19 37.02
CA LYS A 37 16.78 28.56 38.33
C LYS A 37 16.32 27.12 38.15
N ARG A 38 17.13 26.20 38.68
CA ARG A 38 16.82 24.79 38.90
C ARG A 38 16.06 24.59 40.21
N ASN A 39 15.43 23.40 40.28
CA ASN A 39 14.97 22.60 41.43
C ASN A 39 13.48 22.73 41.84
N PRO A 40 12.88 21.69 42.48
CA PRO A 40 13.27 20.27 42.55
C PRO A 40 12.14 19.26 42.25
N VAL A 41 12.58 18.01 42.17
CA VAL A 41 11.85 16.74 42.22
C VAL A 41 10.87 16.63 43.39
N THR A 42 9.63 16.21 43.13
CA THR A 42 8.76 15.52 44.10
C THR A 42 7.89 14.48 43.40
N SER A 43 8.12 13.21 43.72
CA SER A 43 7.19 12.09 43.54
C SER A 43 5.94 12.23 44.41
N PRO A 44 4.84 11.56 44.02
CA PRO A 44 4.27 10.60 44.98
C PRO A 44 3.84 9.28 44.33
N THR A 45 4.06 8.20 45.07
CA THR A 45 3.47 6.86 44.90
C THR A 45 2.16 6.74 45.74
N PRO A 46 1.54 5.57 45.91
CA PRO A 46 0.34 5.15 45.18
C PRO A 46 -0.89 4.94 46.10
N ASN A 47 -2.10 4.97 45.55
CA ASN A 47 -3.29 4.31 46.13
C ASN A 47 -4.02 3.65 44.93
N ALA A 48 -4.11 2.33 44.80
CA ALA A 48 -4.86 1.38 45.63
C ALA A 48 -6.35 1.74 45.70
N ASP A 49 -7.11 1.29 44.69
CA ASP A 49 -8.47 0.78 44.88
C ASP A 49 -8.78 -0.20 43.74
N SER A 50 -8.52 -1.47 44.03
CA SER A 50 -9.17 -2.62 43.42
C SER A 50 -10.58 -2.73 44.00
N HIS A 51 -11.61 -2.75 43.16
CA HIS A 51 -12.80 -3.64 43.25
C HIS A 51 -13.93 -3.12 42.35
N THR A 52 -13.90 -3.47 41.07
CA THR A 52 -15.12 -3.90 40.37
C THR A 52 -14.73 -4.79 39.20
N ALA A 53 -14.50 -6.06 39.52
CA ALA A 53 -14.57 -7.13 38.55
C ALA A 53 -16.05 -7.39 38.23
N ALA A 54 -16.29 -7.86 37.00
CA ALA A 54 -17.53 -8.43 36.48
C ALA A 54 -18.61 -7.44 36.02
N GLN A 55 -18.46 -6.97 34.78
CA GLN A 55 -19.49 -7.12 33.73
C GLN A 55 -18.93 -6.62 32.38
N GLN A 56 -19.30 -7.33 31.31
CA GLN A 56 -18.98 -7.09 29.88
C GLN A 56 -17.89 -7.97 29.27
N THR A 57 -18.12 -9.28 29.38
CA THR A 57 -17.88 -10.23 28.28
C THR A 57 -19.06 -10.18 27.32
N ALA A 58 -18.92 -9.53 26.16
CA ALA A 58 -19.60 -9.87 24.89
C ALA A 58 -19.27 -8.82 23.82
N ALA A 59 -19.03 -9.31 22.60
CA ALA A 59 -18.96 -8.55 21.34
C ALA A 59 -17.64 -7.88 20.94
N VAL A 60 -16.57 -8.66 20.74
CA VAL A 60 -15.66 -8.44 19.59
C VAL A 60 -15.12 -9.80 19.11
N ALA A 61 -15.92 -10.54 18.35
CA ALA A 61 -15.47 -11.74 17.63
C ALA A 61 -16.32 -11.91 16.35
N SER A 62 -15.99 -11.14 15.32
CA SER A 62 -16.37 -11.46 13.94
C SER A 62 -15.63 -10.54 12.97
N ALA A 63 -14.55 -11.03 12.37
CA ALA A 63 -14.11 -10.67 11.01
C ALA A 63 -12.87 -11.47 10.54
N ASP A 64 -12.67 -12.74 10.94
CA ASP A 64 -11.45 -13.49 10.57
C ASP A 64 -11.70 -14.95 10.14
N ALA A 65 -12.76 -15.20 9.36
CA ALA A 65 -13.04 -16.56 8.88
C ALA A 65 -13.64 -16.61 7.47
N LEU A 66 -12.91 -16.13 6.46
CA LEU A 66 -13.18 -16.46 5.06
C LEU A 66 -11.87 -16.52 4.25
N HIS A 67 -11.09 -17.60 4.38
CA HIS A 67 -10.22 -18.13 3.30
C HIS A 67 -9.55 -19.48 3.63
N ALA A 68 -10.34 -20.47 4.07
CA ALA A 68 -9.84 -21.85 4.15
C ALA A 68 -10.97 -22.85 3.89
N ALA A 69 -11.31 -23.05 2.62
CA ALA A 69 -12.19 -24.13 2.20
C ALA A 69 -11.83 -24.56 0.78
N GLU A 70 -10.86 -25.47 0.64
CA GLU A 70 -10.80 -26.46 -0.44
C GLU A 70 -9.59 -27.40 -0.25
N ALA A 71 -9.74 -28.41 0.60
CA ALA A 71 -9.02 -29.70 0.47
C ALA A 71 -9.39 -30.67 1.61
N SER A 72 -10.56 -31.32 1.54
CA SER A 72 -10.75 -32.63 2.20
C SER A 72 -11.98 -33.37 1.68
N ARG A 73 -11.84 -34.02 0.53
CA ARG A 73 -12.49 -35.30 0.22
C ARG A 73 -11.34 -36.30 0.24
N GLY A 74 -11.18 -37.24 1.18
CA GLY A 74 -12.13 -38.13 1.82
C GLY A 74 -11.82 -39.55 1.32
N ARG A 75 -11.24 -40.43 2.16
CA ARG A 75 -11.55 -41.86 2.08
C ARG A 75 -11.18 -42.65 3.32
N ARG A 76 -12.20 -43.37 3.78
CA ARG A 76 -12.26 -44.26 4.94
C ARG A 76 -11.40 -45.52 4.72
N GLY A 77 -10.66 -45.90 5.74
CA GLY A 77 -10.06 -47.23 5.86
C GLY A 77 -11.13 -48.30 6.07
N ARG A 78 -11.05 -49.38 5.30
CA ARG A 78 -11.69 -50.67 5.58
C ARG A 78 -10.61 -51.74 5.48
N GLY A 79 -10.37 -52.42 6.59
CA GLY A 79 -9.61 -53.66 6.59
C GLY A 79 -10.46 -54.84 6.12
N ARG A 80 -9.81 -55.81 5.46
CA ARG A 80 -10.04 -57.26 5.61
C ARG A 80 -9.15 -58.03 4.62
N GLY A 81 -8.63 -59.16 5.10
CA GLY A 81 -8.39 -60.35 4.27
C GLY A 81 -6.93 -60.74 4.13
N GLY A 82 -6.47 -61.62 5.04
CA GLY A 82 -5.30 -62.46 4.78
C GLY A 82 -5.65 -63.59 3.82
N SER A 83 -4.71 -63.94 2.95
CA SER A 83 -4.67 -65.19 2.21
C SER A 83 -3.22 -65.51 1.84
N SER A 84 -2.85 -66.74 2.16
CA SER A 84 -1.57 -67.40 1.99
C SER A 84 -1.18 -67.62 0.51
N GLY A 85 0.12 -67.52 0.21
CA GLY A 85 0.70 -68.03 -1.03
C GLY A 85 2.20 -68.27 -0.86
N ARG A 86 2.59 -69.55 -0.70
CA ARG A 86 3.97 -70.04 -0.84
C ARG A 86 4.41 -69.92 -2.30
N GLY A 87 5.67 -69.57 -2.54
CA GLY A 87 6.32 -69.63 -3.84
C GLY A 87 7.80 -69.26 -3.71
N GLY A 88 8.68 -70.19 -4.07
CA GLY A 88 10.11 -70.19 -3.78
C GLY A 88 11.00 -69.52 -4.83
N HIS A 89 12.27 -69.39 -4.43
CA HIS A 89 13.51 -69.26 -5.21
C HIS A 89 13.60 -68.18 -6.30
N SER A 90 14.49 -67.20 -6.09
CA SER A 90 15.82 -67.23 -6.72
C SER A 90 16.61 -65.97 -6.33
N HIS A 91 17.75 -66.16 -5.69
CA HIS A 91 18.77 -65.12 -5.56
C HIS A 91 19.41 -64.92 -6.94
N ALA A 92 18.83 -64.03 -7.74
CA ALA A 92 19.53 -63.46 -8.88
C ALA A 92 20.46 -62.37 -8.33
N HIS A 93 21.76 -62.61 -8.39
CA HIS A 93 22.77 -61.57 -8.26
C HIS A 93 22.43 -60.45 -9.25
N LYS A 94 21.88 -59.33 -8.75
CA LYS A 94 21.84 -58.08 -9.51
C LYS A 94 23.26 -57.52 -9.49
N THR A 95 24.06 -57.95 -10.46
CA THR A 95 25.26 -57.23 -10.87
C THR A 95 24.85 -55.77 -11.11
N PRO A 96 25.47 -54.78 -10.45
CA PRO A 96 25.16 -53.39 -10.73
C PRO A 96 25.69 -53.11 -12.14
N LEU A 97 24.80 -53.13 -13.13
CA LEU A 97 25.11 -52.60 -14.43
C LEU A 97 25.38 -51.11 -14.23
N SER A 98 26.65 -50.75 -14.20
CA SER A 98 27.15 -49.39 -14.41
C SER A 98 26.70 -48.94 -15.80
N GLN A 99 25.43 -48.56 -15.91
CA GLN A 99 24.91 -47.90 -17.10
C GLN A 99 25.31 -46.44 -16.96
N THR A 100 26.43 -46.08 -17.56
CA THR A 100 26.66 -44.68 -17.94
C THR A 100 25.40 -44.23 -18.68
N PRO A 101 24.71 -43.17 -18.23
CA PRO A 101 23.48 -42.73 -18.87
C PRO A 101 23.74 -42.52 -20.35
N SER A 102 22.83 -42.99 -21.20
CA SER A 102 22.91 -42.70 -22.63
C SER A 102 23.02 -41.20 -22.84
N GLU A 103 23.56 -40.76 -23.97
CA GLU A 103 23.65 -39.33 -24.29
C GLU A 103 22.30 -38.63 -24.13
N CYS A 104 21.22 -39.29 -24.59
CA CYS A 104 19.84 -38.84 -24.41
C CYS A 104 19.46 -38.72 -22.92
N MET A 105 19.70 -39.75 -22.10
CA MET A 105 19.42 -39.68 -20.66
C MET A 105 20.25 -38.60 -19.95
N SER A 106 21.49 -38.39 -20.37
CA SER A 106 22.36 -37.34 -19.84
C SER A 106 21.78 -35.95 -20.14
N ARG A 107 21.22 -35.74 -21.34
CA ARG A 107 20.49 -34.51 -21.68
C ARG A 107 19.23 -34.31 -20.85
N PHE A 108 18.46 -35.36 -20.59
CA PHE A 108 17.28 -35.25 -19.72
C PHE A 108 17.65 -34.95 -18.27
N ILE A 109 18.77 -35.47 -17.77
CA ILE A 109 19.29 -35.13 -16.43
C ILE A 109 19.72 -33.66 -16.36
N GLU A 110 20.43 -33.17 -17.38
CA GLU A 110 20.83 -31.77 -17.50
C GLU A 110 19.61 -30.82 -17.53
N LEU A 111 18.61 -31.15 -18.35
CA LEU A 111 17.35 -30.39 -18.43
C LEU A 111 16.56 -30.46 -17.11
N GLY A 112 16.55 -31.62 -16.45
CA GLY A 112 15.91 -31.79 -15.14
C GLY A 112 16.53 -30.86 -14.09
N GLY A 113 17.86 -30.85 -13.99
CA GLY A 113 18.56 -29.93 -13.08
C GLY A 113 18.29 -28.47 -13.37
N ALA A 114 18.26 -28.07 -14.65
CA ALA A 114 17.91 -26.71 -15.04
C ALA A 114 16.48 -26.32 -14.65
N LEU A 115 15.51 -27.24 -14.76
CA LEU A 115 14.13 -27.01 -14.33
C LEU A 115 14.00 -26.91 -12.82
N ASP A 116 14.70 -27.77 -12.07
CA ASP A 116 14.72 -27.73 -10.60
C ASP A 116 15.29 -26.40 -10.11
N ASP A 117 16.42 -25.94 -10.67
CA ASP A 117 17.00 -24.63 -10.35
C ASP A 117 16.04 -23.46 -10.63
N MET A 118 15.29 -23.55 -11.75
CA MET A 118 14.25 -22.57 -12.09
C MET A 118 13.10 -22.58 -11.08
N HIS A 119 12.66 -23.76 -10.63
CA HIS A 119 11.60 -23.92 -9.64
C HIS A 119 12.03 -23.40 -8.26
N ASP A 120 13.23 -23.75 -7.81
CA ASP A 120 13.79 -23.29 -6.55
C ASP A 120 13.93 -21.77 -6.51
N ARG A 121 14.42 -21.17 -7.61
CA ARG A 121 14.49 -19.72 -7.76
C ARG A 121 13.12 -19.07 -7.69
N ARG A 122 12.14 -19.61 -8.42
CA ARG A 122 10.77 -19.11 -8.38
C ARG A 122 10.22 -19.14 -6.95
N GLU A 123 10.48 -20.21 -6.20
CA GLU A 123 10.00 -20.32 -4.82
C GLU A 123 10.67 -19.31 -3.88
N ARG A 124 11.97 -19.02 -4.06
CA ARG A 124 12.65 -17.94 -3.33
C ARG A 124 12.02 -16.58 -3.62
N ILE A 125 11.74 -16.27 -4.90
CA ILE A 125 11.07 -15.02 -5.29
C ILE A 125 9.66 -14.92 -4.68
N VAL A 126 8.88 -16.01 -4.69
CA VAL A 126 7.54 -16.04 -4.08
C VAL A 126 7.59 -15.77 -2.58
N LYS A 127 8.59 -16.31 -1.87
CA LYS A 127 8.77 -16.07 -0.43
C LYS A 127 9.04 -14.58 -0.15
N ILE A 128 9.96 -13.97 -0.89
CA ILE A 128 10.27 -12.54 -0.73
C ILE A 128 9.08 -11.66 -1.12
N SER A 129 8.39 -12.00 -2.22
CA SER A 129 7.15 -11.32 -2.66
C SER A 129 6.08 -11.30 -1.57
N ARG A 130 5.89 -12.42 -0.87
CA ARG A 130 4.97 -12.51 0.27
C ARG A 130 5.37 -11.60 1.42
N ASP A 131 6.66 -11.53 1.74
CA ASP A 131 7.17 -10.67 2.81
C ASP A 131 6.98 -9.18 2.45
N ILE A 132 7.19 -8.81 1.18
CA ILE A 132 6.88 -7.47 0.65
C ILE A 132 5.39 -7.17 0.82
N THR A 133 4.49 -8.07 0.38
CA THR A 133 3.04 -7.88 0.57
C THR A 133 2.69 -7.66 2.05
N ILE A 134 3.23 -8.47 2.96
CA ILE A 134 2.98 -8.33 4.40
C ILE A 134 3.49 -6.98 4.92
N GLY A 135 4.69 -6.57 4.51
CA GLY A 135 5.26 -5.28 4.88
C GLY A 135 4.41 -4.10 4.40
N SER A 136 3.99 -4.12 3.14
CA SER A 136 3.12 -3.11 2.54
C SER A 136 1.76 -3.02 3.22
N LYS A 137 1.11 -4.16 3.53
CA LYS A 137 -0.14 -4.17 4.32
C LYS A 137 -0.01 -3.54 5.69
N ARG A 138 1.14 -3.75 6.35
CA ARG A 138 1.43 -3.12 7.65
C ARG A 138 1.62 -1.62 7.52
N VAL A 139 2.16 -1.13 6.41
CA VAL A 139 2.24 0.31 6.08
C VAL A 139 0.83 0.87 5.89
N ILE A 140 0.00 0.24 5.05
CA ILE A 140 -1.39 0.66 4.80
C ILE A 140 -2.18 0.73 6.11
N SER A 141 -2.09 -0.32 6.94
CA SER A 141 -2.76 -0.37 8.25
C SER A 141 -2.26 0.71 9.21
N LEU A 142 -0.98 1.08 9.14
CA LEU A 142 -0.42 2.19 9.91
C LEU A 142 -0.96 3.54 9.42
N LEU A 143 -1.05 3.73 8.11
CA LEU A 143 -1.54 4.96 7.48
C LEU A 143 -3.02 5.23 7.78
N HIS A 144 -3.87 4.20 7.91
CA HIS A 144 -5.26 4.37 8.34
C HIS A 144 -5.42 5.00 9.74
N ARG A 145 -4.39 4.91 10.59
CA ARG A 145 -4.40 5.52 11.91
C ARG A 145 -4.08 7.02 11.88
N VAL A 146 -3.69 7.56 10.73
CA VAL A 146 -3.38 8.99 10.55
C VAL A 146 -4.64 9.86 10.59
N ALA A 147 -5.79 9.34 10.16
CA ALA A 147 -7.07 10.05 10.31
C ALA A 147 -7.34 10.28 11.81
N GLY A 148 -7.65 11.51 12.22
CA GLY A 148 -7.88 11.92 13.60
C GLY A 148 -6.63 12.03 14.48
N ALA A 149 -5.44 11.83 13.93
CA ALA A 149 -4.19 12.13 14.63
C ALA A 149 -3.81 13.60 14.42
N ASP A 150 -3.43 14.30 15.49
CA ASP A 150 -3.04 15.70 15.46
C ASP A 150 -1.52 15.91 15.58
N GLY A 151 -1.06 17.06 15.09
CA GLY A 151 0.31 17.57 15.25
C GLY A 151 1.42 16.53 15.28
N ALA A 152 1.97 16.31 16.48
CA ALA A 152 3.11 15.42 16.71
C ALA A 152 2.78 13.94 16.47
N ALA A 153 1.58 13.48 16.83
CA ALA A 153 1.17 12.08 16.65
C ALA A 153 1.06 11.74 15.16
N ARG A 154 0.50 12.65 14.35
CA ARG A 154 0.46 12.51 12.89
C ARG A 154 1.86 12.44 12.29
N ALA A 155 2.75 13.33 12.72
CA ALA A 155 4.13 13.37 12.21
C ALA A 155 4.90 12.08 12.53
N ASP A 156 4.72 11.54 13.75
CA ASP A 156 5.35 10.28 14.18
C ASP A 156 4.83 9.08 13.38
N LEU A 157 3.51 8.96 13.16
CA LEU A 157 2.92 7.90 12.34
C LEU A 157 3.46 7.93 10.90
N LEU A 158 3.60 9.13 10.30
CA LEU A 158 4.15 9.28 8.95
C LEU A 158 5.64 8.93 8.91
N LEU A 159 6.41 9.28 9.94
CA LEU A 159 7.82 8.89 10.05
C LEU A 159 7.96 7.37 10.16
N GLN A 160 7.15 6.72 11.01
CA GLN A 160 7.12 5.26 11.11
C GLN A 160 6.73 4.61 9.77
N ALA A 161 5.78 5.19 9.03
CA ALA A 161 5.39 4.68 7.73
C ALA A 161 6.54 4.77 6.71
N LYS A 162 7.29 5.89 6.70
CA LYS A 162 8.50 6.06 5.87
C LYS A 162 9.56 5.02 6.19
N GLN A 163 9.84 4.78 7.48
CA GLN A 163 10.79 3.76 7.90
C GLN A 163 10.37 2.37 7.42
N LYS A 164 9.10 2.00 7.60
CA LYS A 164 8.58 0.72 7.11
C LYS A 164 8.61 0.58 5.60
N ILE A 165 8.39 1.67 4.85
CA ILE A 165 8.56 1.65 3.39
C ILE A 165 10.03 1.38 3.04
N ALA A 166 10.99 1.99 3.74
CA ALA A 166 12.40 1.70 3.53
C ALA A 166 12.74 0.23 3.85
N ASP A 167 12.15 -0.35 4.91
CA ASP A 167 12.28 -1.77 5.21
C ASP A 167 11.72 -2.65 4.07
N VAL A 168 10.57 -2.28 3.49
CA VAL A 168 10.02 -2.99 2.32
C VAL A 168 10.91 -2.86 1.09
N VAL A 169 11.47 -1.66 0.84
CA VAL A 169 12.46 -1.45 -0.22
C VAL A 169 13.68 -2.36 -0.03
N SER A 170 14.14 -2.54 1.21
CA SER A 170 15.26 -3.46 1.53
C SER A 170 14.99 -4.90 1.08
N LEU A 171 13.74 -5.36 1.11
CA LEU A 171 13.35 -6.69 0.63
C LEU A 171 13.49 -6.82 -0.89
N PHE A 172 13.25 -5.75 -1.66
CA PHE A 172 13.46 -5.77 -3.11
C PHE A 172 14.93 -5.99 -3.46
N HIS A 173 15.88 -5.49 -2.65
CA HIS A 173 17.31 -5.78 -2.86
C HIS A 173 17.63 -7.27 -2.73
N LEU A 174 16.84 -8.06 -1.99
CA LEU A 174 16.98 -9.51 -1.93
C LEU A 174 16.48 -10.21 -3.21
N VAL A 175 15.55 -9.58 -3.94
CA VAL A 175 15.01 -10.10 -5.22
C VAL A 175 15.96 -9.82 -6.39
N GLY A 176 16.66 -8.69 -6.37
CA GLY A 176 17.55 -8.26 -7.46
C GLY A 176 18.51 -9.34 -7.97
N PRO A 177 19.30 -10.01 -7.11
CA PRO A 177 20.21 -11.09 -7.52
C PRO A 177 19.51 -12.30 -8.16
N GLU A 178 18.27 -12.60 -7.74
CA GLU A 178 17.49 -13.71 -8.31
C GLU A 178 16.95 -13.37 -9.71
N LEU A 179 16.89 -12.09 -10.07
CA LEU A 179 16.44 -11.61 -11.39
C LEU A 179 17.58 -11.26 -12.35
N ARG A 180 18.80 -10.98 -11.85
CA ARG A 180 19.96 -10.66 -12.70
C ARG A 180 20.32 -11.82 -13.65
N GLY A 181 20.50 -11.49 -14.93
CA GLY A 181 20.85 -12.46 -15.99
C GLY A 181 19.71 -13.39 -16.44
N ASN A 182 18.53 -13.28 -15.81
CA ASN A 182 17.33 -14.03 -16.17
C ASN A 182 16.26 -13.08 -16.70
N ASP A 183 15.41 -13.56 -17.62
CA ASP A 183 14.35 -12.72 -18.16
C ASP A 183 13.36 -12.35 -17.03
N PHE A 184 13.36 -11.06 -16.66
CA PHE A 184 12.43 -10.47 -15.70
C PHE A 184 10.99 -10.93 -15.95
N ASP A 185 10.57 -10.95 -17.21
CA ASP A 185 9.23 -11.34 -17.65
C ASP A 185 8.86 -12.79 -17.28
N LYS A 186 9.85 -13.70 -17.16
CA LYS A 186 9.60 -15.09 -16.74
C LYS A 186 9.18 -15.17 -15.28
N HIS A 187 9.72 -14.29 -14.43
CA HIS A 187 9.49 -14.32 -13.00
C HIS A 187 8.56 -13.22 -12.50
N HIS A 188 8.19 -12.26 -13.34
CA HIS A 188 7.26 -11.15 -13.06
C HIS A 188 6.02 -11.60 -12.28
N ARG A 189 5.32 -12.65 -12.73
CA ARG A 189 4.11 -13.17 -12.05
C ARG A 189 4.34 -13.60 -10.60
N SER A 190 5.57 -13.94 -10.22
CA SER A 190 5.90 -14.38 -8.86
C SER A 190 6.10 -13.19 -7.91
N ILE A 191 6.51 -12.04 -8.43
CA ILE A 191 6.78 -10.82 -7.66
C ILE A 191 5.65 -9.78 -7.77
N ALA A 192 4.82 -9.84 -8.82
CA ALA A 192 3.72 -8.91 -9.07
C ALA A 192 2.81 -8.67 -7.86
N PRO A 193 2.37 -9.69 -7.07
CA PRO A 193 1.53 -9.44 -5.90
C PRO A 193 2.20 -8.58 -4.81
N GLY A 194 3.51 -8.74 -4.60
CA GLY A 194 4.28 -7.88 -3.70
C GLY A 194 4.44 -6.47 -4.25
N LEU A 195 4.65 -6.36 -5.56
CA LEU A 195 4.85 -5.08 -6.24
C LEU A 195 3.57 -4.23 -6.28
N GLU A 196 2.42 -4.83 -6.62
CA GLU A 196 1.10 -4.17 -6.60
C GLU A 196 0.79 -3.61 -5.20
N GLU A 197 0.96 -4.42 -4.15
CA GLU A 197 0.70 -3.99 -2.76
C GLU A 197 1.70 -2.90 -2.30
N PHE A 198 2.96 -2.97 -2.74
CA PHE A 198 3.93 -1.90 -2.48
C PHE A 198 3.52 -0.59 -3.15
N ILE A 199 3.06 -0.63 -4.41
CA ILE A 199 2.56 0.54 -5.14
C ILE A 199 1.35 1.14 -4.42
N GLU A 200 0.41 0.31 -3.97
CA GLU A 200 -0.74 0.74 -3.17
C GLU A 200 -0.28 1.48 -1.90
N ALA A 201 0.66 0.90 -1.15
CA ALA A 201 1.17 1.48 0.10
C ALA A 201 1.87 2.84 -0.10
N VAL A 202 2.78 2.95 -1.09
CA VAL A 202 3.50 4.22 -1.35
C VAL A 202 2.58 5.29 -1.93
N SER A 203 1.60 4.89 -2.74
CA SER A 203 0.60 5.81 -3.30
C SER A 203 -0.34 6.32 -2.20
N PHE A 204 -0.73 5.45 -1.27
CA PHE A 204 -1.55 5.84 -0.13
C PHE A 204 -0.81 6.81 0.80
N GLN A 205 0.48 6.55 1.08
CA GLN A 205 1.32 7.49 1.81
C GLN A 205 1.37 8.85 1.09
N ARG A 206 1.63 8.84 -0.22
CA ARG A 206 1.75 10.08 -0.99
C ARG A 206 0.47 10.92 -0.91
N PHE A 207 -0.68 10.29 -1.07
CA PHE A 207 -1.97 10.96 -0.95
C PHE A 207 -2.14 11.57 0.46
N ILE A 208 -1.83 10.84 1.53
CA ILE A 208 -1.97 11.35 2.90
C ILE A 208 -1.04 12.54 3.18
N GLU A 209 0.15 12.56 2.58
CA GLU A 209 1.14 13.62 2.78
C GLU A 209 0.89 14.86 1.93
N LYS A 210 0.45 14.68 0.67
CA LYS A 210 0.43 15.77 -0.32
C LYS A 210 -0.90 15.92 -1.07
N GLY A 211 -1.82 14.97 -0.94
CA GLY A 211 -3.12 14.99 -1.61
C GLY A 211 -3.07 14.73 -3.12
N ASP A 212 -1.96 14.18 -3.63
CA ASP A 212 -1.75 13.90 -5.05
C ASP A 212 -1.37 12.43 -5.32
N LEU A 213 -1.34 12.07 -6.61
CA LEU A 213 -0.97 10.74 -7.07
C LEU A 213 0.56 10.68 -7.28
N ILE A 214 1.21 9.66 -6.70
CA ILE A 214 2.64 9.43 -6.96
C ILE A 214 2.85 8.95 -8.41
N ALA A 215 3.78 9.57 -9.13
CA ALA A 215 4.09 9.16 -10.50
C ALA A 215 4.86 7.83 -10.51
N ARG A 216 4.64 7.00 -11.54
CA ARG A 216 5.36 5.73 -11.70
C ARG A 216 6.89 5.90 -11.66
N CYS A 217 7.41 6.97 -12.25
CA CYS A 217 8.84 7.26 -12.24
C CYS A 217 9.37 7.55 -10.83
N ASP A 218 8.57 8.16 -9.95
CA ASP A 218 8.94 8.40 -8.55
C ASP A 218 9.02 7.07 -7.78
N ILE A 219 8.06 6.15 -7.99
CA ILE A 219 8.13 4.80 -7.39
C ILE A 219 9.35 4.04 -7.93
N GLN A 220 9.61 4.11 -9.25
CA GLN A 220 10.78 3.45 -9.84
C GLN A 220 12.10 3.94 -9.22
N ARG A 221 12.19 5.22 -8.80
CA ARG A 221 13.38 5.75 -8.12
C ARG A 221 13.61 5.14 -6.74
N LEU A 222 12.56 4.68 -6.06
CA LEU A 222 12.69 3.95 -4.79
C LEU A 222 13.28 2.55 -4.98
N LEU A 223 13.27 2.04 -6.22
CA LEU A 223 13.72 0.70 -6.58
C LEU A 223 15.02 0.74 -7.41
N LEU A 224 15.85 1.74 -7.16
CA LEU A 224 17.20 1.87 -7.73
C LEU A 224 18.24 1.47 -6.69
N VAL A 225 19.33 0.87 -7.17
CA VAL A 225 20.57 0.70 -6.40
C VAL A 225 21.55 1.72 -6.92
N ASP A 226 22.17 2.47 -6.01
CA ASP A 226 23.33 3.28 -6.36
C ASP A 226 24.52 2.34 -6.58
N ASP A 227 25.22 2.50 -7.71
CA ASP A 227 26.40 1.72 -8.03
C ASP A 227 27.58 2.31 -7.27
N ASP A 228 28.16 1.54 -6.34
CA ASP A 228 29.24 2.00 -5.43
C ASP A 228 30.49 2.45 -6.20
N ASP A 229 30.69 1.95 -7.42
CA ASP A 229 31.86 2.25 -8.27
C ASP A 229 31.64 3.38 -9.28
N ASP A 230 30.39 3.73 -9.61
CA ASP A 230 30.07 4.83 -10.52
C ASP A 230 28.72 5.47 -10.16
N ALA A 231 28.78 6.51 -9.32
CA ALA A 231 27.62 7.28 -8.85
C ALA A 231 26.77 7.91 -9.98
N ARG A 232 27.17 7.80 -11.26
CA ARG A 232 26.39 8.22 -12.43
C ARG A 232 25.51 7.12 -13.02
N ARG A 233 25.56 5.89 -12.49
CA ARG A 233 24.94 4.72 -13.09
C ARG A 233 24.07 3.93 -12.10
N SER A 234 22.91 4.48 -11.72
CA SER A 234 21.95 3.73 -10.89
C SER A 234 21.37 2.53 -11.66
N GLU A 235 21.51 1.33 -11.11
CA GLU A 235 20.91 0.11 -11.66
C GLU A 235 19.51 -0.10 -11.06
N LYS A 236 18.55 -0.55 -11.88
CA LYS A 236 17.22 -0.90 -11.37
C LYS A 236 17.31 -2.22 -10.63
N ILE A 237 16.82 -2.28 -9.38
CA ILE A 237 16.59 -3.54 -8.68
C ILE A 237 15.63 -4.41 -9.48
N ILE A 238 14.55 -3.76 -9.92
CA ILE A 238 13.46 -4.35 -10.67
C ILE A 238 12.85 -3.26 -11.56
N ALA A 239 12.49 -3.61 -12.79
CA ALA A 239 11.72 -2.72 -13.64
C ALA A 239 10.28 -2.68 -13.12
N LEU A 240 9.72 -1.48 -12.92
CA LEU A 240 8.33 -1.29 -12.51
C LEU A 240 7.41 -1.30 -13.74
N PRO A 241 6.64 -2.38 -14.00
CA PRO A 241 5.77 -2.47 -15.17
C PRO A 241 4.57 -1.53 -15.06
N ASP A 242 4.08 -1.05 -16.20
CA ASP A 242 2.88 -0.20 -16.22
C ASP A 242 1.63 -0.96 -15.74
N GLU A 243 1.57 -2.27 -16.00
CA GLU A 243 0.47 -3.15 -15.54
C GLU A 243 0.36 -3.15 -14.01
N ASP A 244 1.44 -3.44 -13.28
CA ASP A 244 1.41 -3.51 -11.82
C ASP A 244 1.12 -2.15 -11.19
N TYR A 245 1.62 -1.07 -11.81
CA TYR A 245 1.29 0.29 -11.40
C TYR A 245 -0.21 0.56 -11.48
N LEU A 246 -0.84 0.24 -12.62
CA LEU A 246 -2.28 0.42 -12.79
C LEU A 246 -3.10 -0.51 -11.87
N LEU A 247 -2.62 -1.71 -11.56
CA LEU A 247 -3.32 -2.63 -10.66
C LEU A 247 -3.24 -2.18 -9.20
N GLY A 248 -2.06 -1.80 -8.71
CA GLY A 248 -1.88 -1.28 -7.35
C GLY A 248 -2.63 0.04 -7.10
N LEU A 249 -2.68 0.93 -8.10
CA LEU A 249 -3.49 2.15 -8.01
C LEU A 249 -5.00 1.88 -8.02
N ALA A 250 -5.44 0.79 -8.65
CA ALA A 250 -6.85 0.43 -8.60
C ALA A 250 -7.26 -0.01 -7.18
N ASP A 251 -6.39 -0.75 -6.48
CA ASP A 251 -6.63 -1.19 -5.10
C ASP A 251 -6.54 -0.05 -4.08
N LEU A 252 -5.67 0.95 -4.33
CA LEU A 252 -5.64 2.22 -3.56
C LEU A 252 -7.02 2.88 -3.42
N THR A 253 -7.90 2.78 -4.44
CA THR A 253 -9.25 3.36 -4.35
C THR A 253 -10.07 2.78 -3.20
N GLY A 254 -9.85 1.51 -2.89
CA GLY A 254 -10.47 0.81 -1.76
C GLY A 254 -10.00 1.37 -0.43
N GLU A 255 -8.70 1.61 -0.30
CA GLU A 255 -8.09 2.17 0.91
C GLU A 255 -8.48 3.63 1.12
N LEU A 256 -8.55 4.44 0.06
CA LEU A 256 -9.04 5.82 0.13
C LEU A 256 -10.51 5.88 0.53
N MET A 257 -11.37 5.01 -0.01
CA MET A 257 -12.75 4.89 0.44
C MET A 257 -12.80 4.55 1.94
N ARG A 258 -12.03 3.56 2.40
CA ARG A 258 -11.99 3.19 3.83
C ARG A 258 -11.54 4.37 4.70
N LEU A 259 -10.54 5.12 4.25
CA LEU A 259 -10.08 6.33 4.92
C LEU A 259 -11.20 7.37 5.01
N ALA A 260 -11.89 7.65 3.90
CA ALA A 260 -12.98 8.61 3.87
C ALA A 260 -14.09 8.26 4.87
N ILE A 261 -14.58 7.01 4.86
CA ILE A 261 -15.66 6.57 5.77
C ILE A 261 -15.23 6.70 7.25
N ASN A 262 -13.98 6.32 7.57
CA ASN A 262 -13.46 6.44 8.93
C ASN A 262 -13.22 7.90 9.36
N SER A 263 -12.97 8.80 8.41
CA SER A 263 -12.70 10.22 8.65
C SER A 263 -13.98 11.01 8.98
N VAL A 264 -15.13 10.57 8.45
CA VAL A 264 -16.45 11.15 8.80
C VAL A 264 -16.68 11.13 10.31
N ALA A 265 -16.51 9.97 10.95
CA ALA A 265 -16.78 9.80 12.38
C ALA A 265 -15.87 10.67 13.26
N LYS A 266 -14.77 11.16 12.69
CA LYS A 266 -13.78 12.04 13.33
C LYS A 266 -14.01 13.52 13.01
N GLY A 267 -15.05 13.86 12.24
CA GLY A 267 -15.38 15.23 11.86
C GLY A 267 -14.49 15.82 10.73
N GLU A 268 -13.63 15.02 10.11
CA GLU A 268 -12.70 15.46 9.06
C GLU A 268 -13.40 15.56 7.67
N THR A 269 -14.41 16.41 7.57
CA THR A 269 -15.25 16.54 6.37
C THR A 269 -14.50 17.06 5.14
N THR A 270 -13.47 17.89 5.33
CA THR A 270 -12.63 18.39 4.23
C THR A 270 -11.82 17.28 3.56
N LEU A 271 -11.25 16.36 4.35
CA LEU A 271 -10.53 15.20 3.84
C LEU A 271 -11.44 14.29 3.01
N VAL A 272 -12.70 14.13 3.43
CA VAL A 272 -13.70 13.35 2.69
C VAL A 272 -13.99 13.97 1.32
N ASP A 273 -14.14 15.29 1.25
CA ASP A 273 -14.30 16.03 -0.01
C ASP A 273 -13.05 15.90 -0.91
N ASP A 274 -11.85 15.95 -0.34
CA ASP A 274 -10.58 15.79 -1.07
C ASP A 274 -10.43 14.38 -1.66
N ILE A 275 -10.74 13.35 -0.87
CA ILE A 275 -10.75 11.96 -1.33
C ILE A 275 -11.78 11.77 -2.45
N CYS A 276 -12.96 12.36 -2.32
CA CYS A 276 -14.01 12.28 -3.34
C CYS A 276 -13.54 12.85 -4.68
N ARG A 277 -12.92 14.04 -4.67
CA ARG A 277 -12.36 14.65 -5.89
C ARG A 277 -11.27 13.77 -6.51
N PHE A 278 -10.33 13.30 -5.69
CA PHE A 278 -9.27 12.41 -6.15
C PHE A 278 -9.79 11.12 -6.78
N LEU A 279 -10.77 10.46 -6.14
CA LEU A 279 -11.38 9.23 -6.68
C LEU A 279 -12.14 9.47 -7.98
N ARG A 280 -12.79 10.63 -8.16
CA ARG A 280 -13.44 10.99 -9.42
C ARG A 280 -12.42 11.11 -10.53
N ASP A 281 -11.36 11.89 -10.30
CA ASP A 281 -10.31 12.12 -11.30
C ASP A 281 -9.65 10.79 -11.69
N LEU A 282 -9.22 10.00 -10.70
CA LEU A 282 -8.60 8.70 -10.93
C LEU A 282 -9.53 7.70 -11.64
N THR A 283 -10.81 7.64 -11.26
CA THR A 283 -11.76 6.73 -11.92
C THR A 283 -12.03 7.17 -13.37
N ASN A 284 -12.15 8.47 -13.62
CA ASN A 284 -12.33 9.02 -14.96
C ASN A 284 -11.13 8.72 -15.88
N ASP A 285 -9.92 8.85 -15.34
CA ASP A 285 -8.69 8.51 -16.07
C ASP A 285 -8.66 7.02 -16.44
N TYR A 286 -9.18 6.13 -15.59
CA TYR A 286 -9.26 4.71 -15.93
C TYR A 286 -10.32 4.37 -16.99
N GLU A 287 -11.39 5.17 -17.14
CA GLU A 287 -12.41 4.95 -18.18
C GLU A 287 -11.82 5.00 -19.59
N VAL A 288 -10.76 5.80 -19.81
CA VAL A 288 -10.12 5.96 -21.11
C VAL A 288 -9.00 4.93 -21.38
N ILE A 289 -8.60 4.15 -20.36
CA ILE A 289 -7.51 3.18 -20.49
C ILE A 289 -8.03 1.89 -21.15
N ASN A 290 -7.53 1.59 -22.35
CA ASN A 290 -7.84 0.34 -23.04
C ASN A 290 -6.93 -0.83 -22.59
N PHE A 291 -6.96 -1.15 -21.29
CA PHE A 291 -6.17 -2.24 -20.70
C PHE A 291 -7.08 -3.24 -19.97
N PRO A 292 -7.17 -4.52 -20.41
CA PRO A 292 -8.15 -5.47 -19.86
C PRO A 292 -8.06 -5.72 -18.35
N PRO A 293 -6.87 -5.87 -17.73
CA PRO A 293 -6.76 -6.02 -16.27
C PRO A 293 -7.30 -4.81 -15.50
N ALA A 294 -6.99 -3.58 -15.93
CA ALA A 294 -7.57 -2.37 -15.33
C ALA A 294 -9.11 -2.34 -15.48
N ARG A 295 -9.66 -2.74 -16.63
CA ARG A 295 -11.12 -2.83 -16.83
C ARG A 295 -11.81 -3.77 -15.84
N LYS A 296 -11.14 -4.85 -15.42
CA LYS A 296 -11.71 -5.78 -14.41
C LYS A 296 -11.80 -5.13 -13.02
N LYS A 297 -10.91 -4.18 -12.70
CA LYS A 297 -10.92 -3.45 -11.43
C LYS A 297 -11.90 -2.28 -11.42
N MET A 298 -12.35 -1.80 -12.59
CA MET A 298 -13.27 -0.66 -12.70
C MET A 298 -14.57 -0.80 -11.91
N SER A 299 -15.14 -2.02 -11.81
CA SER A 299 -16.35 -2.23 -11.02
C SER A 299 -16.12 -1.93 -9.54
N ALA A 300 -14.96 -2.35 -8.98
CA ALA A 300 -14.57 -2.09 -7.60
C ALA A 300 -14.23 -0.61 -7.37
N MET A 301 -13.55 0.04 -8.33
CA MET A 301 -13.25 1.48 -8.26
C MET A 301 -14.53 2.32 -8.24
N ARG A 302 -15.47 2.06 -9.16
CA ARG A 302 -16.78 2.75 -9.19
C ARG A 302 -17.60 2.51 -7.93
N ALA A 303 -17.58 1.28 -7.39
CA ALA A 303 -18.26 0.98 -6.13
C ALA A 303 -17.65 1.76 -4.94
N SER A 304 -16.32 1.92 -4.92
CA SER A 304 -15.61 2.70 -3.91
C SER A 304 -15.94 4.19 -4.03
N LEU A 305 -15.90 4.74 -5.25
CA LEU A 305 -16.31 6.11 -5.54
C LEU A 305 -17.75 6.38 -5.11
N ALA A 306 -18.70 5.53 -5.52
CA ALA A 306 -20.12 5.70 -5.20
C ALA A 306 -20.38 5.75 -3.69
N LYS A 307 -19.65 4.97 -2.88
CA LYS A 307 -19.73 5.02 -1.42
C LYS A 307 -19.25 6.36 -0.86
N VAL A 308 -18.12 6.87 -1.36
CA VAL A 308 -17.59 8.16 -0.93
C VAL A 308 -18.50 9.31 -1.37
N GLU A 309 -19.03 9.28 -2.59
CA GLU A 309 -19.97 10.29 -3.08
C GLU A 309 -21.28 10.32 -2.26
N LYS A 310 -21.83 9.15 -1.94
CA LYS A 310 -23.00 9.04 -1.07
C LYS A 310 -22.74 9.63 0.32
N THR A 311 -21.55 9.40 0.86
CA THR A 311 -21.11 10.01 2.12
C THR A 311 -21.00 11.53 2.01
N CYS A 312 -20.38 12.05 0.95
CA CYS A 312 -20.29 13.50 0.71
C CYS A 312 -21.69 14.12 0.61
N TYR A 313 -22.58 13.49 -0.15
CA TYR A 313 -23.98 13.92 -0.27
C TYR A 313 -24.68 13.98 1.09
N ALA A 314 -24.56 12.94 1.91
CA ALA A 314 -25.15 12.89 3.24
C ALA A 314 -24.62 14.03 4.14
N ILE A 315 -23.30 14.30 4.12
CA ILE A 315 -22.70 15.41 4.87
C ILE A 315 -23.30 16.75 4.41
N LYS A 316 -23.30 17.02 3.10
CA LYS A 316 -23.79 18.30 2.56
C LYS A 316 -25.27 18.51 2.84
N LEU A 317 -26.08 17.45 2.76
CA LEU A 317 -27.50 17.51 3.09
C LEU A 317 -27.71 17.90 4.56
N ARG A 318 -26.99 17.27 5.49
CA ARG A 318 -27.10 17.60 6.93
C ARG A 318 -26.58 19.02 7.24
N CYS A 319 -25.54 19.48 6.57
CA CYS A 319 -25.06 20.86 6.66
C CYS A 319 -26.07 21.89 6.14
N ALA A 320 -26.97 21.50 5.22
CA ALA A 320 -28.04 22.36 4.75
C ALA A 320 -29.25 22.39 5.70
N GLU A 321 -29.51 21.29 6.41
CA GLU A 321 -30.65 21.14 7.34
C GLU A 321 -30.37 21.68 8.74
N TYR A 322 -29.14 21.56 9.24
CA TYR A 322 -28.80 21.78 10.64
C TYR A 322 -27.61 22.74 10.82
N PRO A 323 -27.55 23.46 11.96
CA PRO A 323 -26.38 24.27 12.30
C PRO A 323 -25.13 23.39 12.49
N PRO A 324 -23.92 23.93 12.27
CA PRO A 324 -22.67 23.15 12.27
C PRO A 324 -22.43 22.32 13.54
N GLU A 325 -22.81 22.84 14.71
CA GLU A 325 -22.65 22.16 16.00
C GLU A 325 -23.45 20.86 16.07
N LYS A 326 -24.72 20.90 15.63
CA LYS A 326 -25.59 19.73 15.58
C LYS A 326 -25.13 18.72 14.53
N VAL A 327 -24.60 19.20 13.40
CA VAL A 327 -24.02 18.31 12.38
C VAL A 327 -22.80 17.58 12.93
N ALA A 328 -21.90 18.27 13.64
CA ALA A 328 -20.72 17.65 14.24
C ALA A 328 -21.12 16.56 15.25
N GLU A 329 -22.14 16.80 16.07
CA GLU A 329 -22.71 15.80 17.00
C GLU A 329 -23.27 14.59 16.24
N MET A 330 -24.07 14.82 15.19
CA MET A 330 -24.64 13.74 14.37
C MET A 330 -23.57 12.90 13.65
N LEU A 331 -22.47 13.53 13.19
CA LEU A 331 -21.36 12.83 12.56
C LEU A 331 -20.57 11.98 13.58
N ALA A 332 -20.38 12.49 14.80
CA ALA A 332 -19.70 11.77 15.88
C ALA A 332 -20.50 10.54 16.37
N LEU A 333 -21.83 10.61 16.37
CA LEU A 333 -22.72 9.50 16.71
C LEU A 333 -22.85 8.46 15.58
N GLY A 334 -22.30 8.75 14.40
CA GLY A 334 -22.41 7.93 13.20
C GLY A 334 -23.77 8.07 12.52
N PHE A 335 -23.77 8.04 11.18
CA PHE A 335 -24.97 8.23 10.34
C PHE A 335 -26.15 7.28 10.60
N GLY A 336 -26.00 6.27 11.48
CA GLY A 336 -27.03 5.29 11.81
C GLY A 336 -27.82 5.57 13.09
N ALA A 337 -27.54 6.64 13.84
CA ALA A 337 -28.12 6.86 15.18
C ALA A 337 -29.16 7.98 15.28
N VAL A 338 -29.57 8.60 14.17
CA VAL A 338 -30.59 9.67 14.22
C VAL A 338 -31.84 9.16 13.52
N GLU A 339 -32.78 8.64 14.31
CA GLU A 339 -34.17 8.45 13.87
C GLU A 339 -34.68 9.78 13.29
N ASP A 340 -35.27 9.73 12.09
CA ASP A 340 -35.92 10.89 11.49
C ASP A 340 -37.11 11.25 12.39
N PRO A 341 -37.18 12.47 12.96
CA PRO A 341 -38.31 12.88 13.79
C PRO A 341 -39.65 12.81 13.05
N ARG A 342 -39.63 12.72 11.71
CA ARG A 342 -40.83 12.61 10.87
C ARG A 342 -41.41 11.19 10.79
N ASP A 343 -40.63 10.16 11.14
CA ASP A 343 -41.12 8.77 11.14
C ASP A 343 -42.04 8.47 12.34
N GLY A 344 -42.10 9.37 13.33
CA GLY A 344 -42.96 9.25 14.52
C GLY A 344 -44.35 9.88 14.41
N GLU A 345 -44.63 10.73 13.41
CA GLU A 345 -45.93 11.42 13.30
C GLU A 345 -46.93 10.75 12.37
N GLU A 346 -46.48 9.85 11.47
CA GLU A 346 -47.38 9.22 10.49
C GLU A 346 -48.16 8.01 11.05
N THR A 347 -47.77 7.49 12.22
CA THR A 347 -48.46 6.37 12.88
C THR A 347 -49.53 6.78 13.89
N ALA A 348 -49.71 8.09 14.16
CA ALA A 348 -50.65 8.61 15.17
C ALA A 348 -51.92 9.27 14.59
N ARG A 349 -52.16 9.20 13.27
CA ARG A 349 -53.34 9.79 12.60
C ARG A 349 -54.16 8.79 11.78
N GLY A 350 -54.27 7.57 12.28
CA GLY A 350 -55.16 6.54 11.74
C GLY A 350 -55.98 5.88 12.84
N GLU A 351 -56.91 6.64 13.43
CA GLU A 351 -58.11 6.10 14.08
C GLU A 351 -59.33 6.35 13.19
#